data_AF-A0A484BDW9-F1
#
_entry.id   AF-A0A484BDW9-F1
#
_cell.length_a   1.000
_cell.length_b   1.000
_cell.length_c   1.000
_cell.angle_alpha   90.00
_cell.angle_beta   90.00
_cell.angle_gamma   90.00
#
_symmetry.space_group_name_H-M   'P 1'
#
loop_
_entity.id
_entity.type
_entity.pdbx_description
1 polymer ?
#
loop_
_entity_poly.entity_id
_entity_poly.type
_entity_poly.pdbx_seq_one_letter_code
_entity_poly.pdbx_strand_id
1 'polypeptide(L)'
;MPTPNTQNHANALRAFNTLTHTYAHKPLAHLRRAQALERIAELRRSNQLLVDAVESYKRYLAFNESITNFDYRTAGERCIEHMRFLGQTQPAVVIHELLIERYPDEVQLRNQLSLTYLMSNNLLKLQQVARDTLKRWPRDPLAQLYFGLTLKQVDGDYAQALHYLQRAIDSQAAGTQEPYFYLALGETLQRLGKQAEALQLYARGVKRGYFASVYQRSLYNVPRLRAKPFWQIADTDQAQELKQLQQNWRSIRNEALALLNVEGNFQLEAEQLRDTGNWQQFELYARGQRLHRNCQRAPITCALLEKLPAASGCRRGQIKFSAMHAQTHVWPHCGPTNCRLRAHLTLVAPEPHLTSLRVAEQERTWHEGDLFIFDDSFEHEVWHNGTQLRLVLILDLWHPDLTAQQRSQLTPI
;
A
#
# COMPACT_ATOMS: atom_id res chain seq x y z
N MET A 1 -2.03 38.75 -6.48
CA MET A 1 -1.81 39.54 -5.25
C MET A 1 -1.80 38.58 -4.07
N PRO A 2 -0.78 38.58 -3.19
CA PRO A 2 -0.83 37.79 -1.96
C PRO A 2 -2.01 38.24 -1.10
N THR A 3 -2.66 37.32 -0.38
CA THR A 3 -3.64 37.68 0.64
C THR A 3 -2.94 38.42 1.79
N PRO A 4 -3.62 39.30 2.55
CA PRO A 4 -3.01 40.01 3.68
C PRO A 4 -2.27 39.10 4.67
N ASN A 5 -2.81 37.89 4.92
CA ASN A 5 -2.18 36.87 5.75
C ASN A 5 -0.88 36.30 5.16
N THR A 6 -0.80 36.07 3.84
CA THR A 6 0.46 35.61 3.21
C THR A 6 1.53 36.69 3.24
N GLN A 7 1.14 37.96 3.11
CA GLN A 7 2.05 39.11 3.23
C GLN A 7 2.65 39.18 4.64
N ASN A 8 1.83 39.00 5.69
CA ASN A 8 2.26 39.03 7.08
C ASN A 8 3.23 37.89 7.42
N HIS A 9 2.97 36.66 6.94
CA HIS A 9 3.90 35.54 7.15
C HIS A 9 5.22 35.73 6.40
N ALA A 10 5.20 36.27 5.17
CA ALA A 10 6.42 36.57 4.44
C ALA A 10 7.26 37.67 5.10
N ASN A 11 6.62 38.68 5.69
CA ASN A 11 7.28 39.71 6.49
C ASN A 11 7.92 39.13 7.76
N ALA A 12 7.17 38.27 8.47
CA ALA A 12 7.69 37.56 9.64
C ALA A 12 8.89 36.68 9.28
N LEU A 13 8.84 35.94 8.16
CA LEU A 13 9.97 35.14 7.70
C LEU A 13 11.21 36.01 7.42
N ARG A 14 11.05 37.16 6.77
CA ARG A 14 12.18 38.09 6.55
C ARG A 14 12.82 38.52 7.88
N ALA A 15 12.00 38.90 8.85
CA ALA A 15 12.49 39.26 10.19
C ALA A 15 13.22 38.09 10.87
N PHE A 16 12.67 36.87 10.81
CA PHE A 16 13.30 35.69 11.40
C PHE A 16 14.57 35.28 10.67
N ASN A 17 14.66 35.45 9.35
CA ASN A 17 15.91 35.22 8.61
C ASN A 17 17.02 36.13 9.14
N THR A 18 16.74 37.43 9.28
CA THR A 18 17.67 38.39 9.88
C THR A 18 18.04 37.98 11.31
N LEU A 19 17.06 37.63 12.15
CA LEU A 19 17.31 37.19 13.53
C LEU A 19 18.16 35.91 13.61
N THR A 20 17.97 34.95 12.70
CA THR A 20 18.80 33.73 12.66
C THR A 20 20.24 33.99 12.22
N HIS A 21 20.50 35.08 11.50
CA HIS A 21 21.86 35.53 11.18
C HIS A 21 22.49 36.32 12.33
N THR A 22 21.76 37.30 12.88
CA THR A 22 22.27 38.20 13.94
C THR A 22 22.36 37.50 15.31
N TYR A 23 21.44 36.59 15.59
CA TYR A 23 21.33 35.86 16.86
C TYR A 23 21.31 34.35 16.62
N ALA A 24 22.28 33.85 15.85
CA ALA A 24 22.40 32.44 15.51
C ALA A 24 22.42 31.51 16.74
N HIS A 25 22.91 32.01 17.89
CA HIS A 25 22.97 31.29 19.17
C HIS A 25 21.63 31.26 19.94
N LYS A 26 20.58 31.96 19.49
CA LYS A 26 19.28 31.99 20.18
C LYS A 26 18.34 30.93 19.62
N PRO A 27 17.96 29.88 20.38
CA PRO A 27 17.12 28.79 19.88
C PRO A 27 15.78 29.27 19.34
N LEU A 28 15.14 30.21 20.04
CA LEU A 28 13.80 30.70 19.69
C LEU A 28 13.73 31.31 18.28
N ALA A 29 14.81 31.91 17.78
CA ALA A 29 14.84 32.47 16.42
C ALA A 29 14.67 31.36 15.36
N HIS A 30 15.31 30.20 15.56
CA HIS A 30 15.20 29.05 14.66
C HIS A 30 13.82 28.40 14.72
N LEU A 31 13.23 28.27 15.92
CA LEU A 31 11.87 27.76 16.08
C LEU A 31 10.83 28.63 15.37
N ARG A 32 10.92 29.96 15.54
CA ARG A 32 9.99 30.90 14.90
C ARG A 32 10.16 30.94 13.39
N ARG A 33 11.41 30.83 12.91
CA ARG A 33 11.69 30.66 11.48
C ARG A 33 11.02 29.40 10.93
N ALA A 34 11.15 28.26 11.63
CA ALA A 34 10.56 26.99 11.21
C ALA A 34 9.03 27.09 11.08
N GLN A 35 8.35 27.63 12.10
CA GLN A 35 6.90 27.85 12.10
C GLN A 35 6.43 28.77 10.97
N ALA A 36 7.19 29.84 10.68
CA ALA A 36 6.88 30.74 9.58
C ALA A 36 7.03 30.05 8.21
N LEU A 37 8.12 29.29 8.01
CA LEU A 37 8.36 28.53 6.79
C LEU A 37 7.30 27.47 6.54
N GLU A 38 6.97 26.68 7.56
CA GLU A 38 5.89 25.70 7.56
C GLU A 38 4.57 26.31 7.09
N ARG A 39 4.17 27.44 7.69
CA ARG A 39 2.91 28.09 7.32
C ARG A 39 2.90 28.59 5.88
N ILE A 40 4.02 29.12 5.39
CA ILE A 40 4.14 29.56 4.00
C ILE A 40 4.18 28.35 3.06
N ALA A 41 4.82 27.25 3.46
CA ALA A 41 4.88 26.01 2.70
C ALA A 41 3.48 25.44 2.47
N GLU A 42 2.62 25.41 3.49
CA GLU A 42 1.21 25.02 3.37
C GLU A 42 0.44 25.92 2.38
N LEU A 43 0.56 27.24 2.55
CA LEU A 43 -0.17 28.22 1.74
C LEU A 43 0.27 28.20 0.26
N ARG A 44 1.55 27.93 0.00
CA ARG A 44 2.12 27.87 -1.36
C ARG A 44 2.19 26.45 -1.92
N ARG A 45 1.84 25.43 -1.14
CA ARG A 45 2.02 24.01 -1.46
C ARG A 45 3.44 23.71 -1.94
N SER A 46 4.45 24.18 -1.20
CA SER A 46 5.86 24.11 -1.61
C SER A 46 6.66 23.15 -0.74
N ASN A 47 7.08 22.03 -1.33
CA ASN A 47 7.95 21.06 -0.65
C ASN A 47 9.32 21.66 -0.30
N GLN A 48 9.86 22.57 -1.13
CA GLN A 48 11.14 23.22 -0.84
C GLN A 48 11.08 24.07 0.44
N LEU A 49 10.02 24.86 0.62
CA LEU A 49 9.85 25.64 1.86
C LEU A 49 9.65 24.74 3.08
N LEU A 50 9.04 23.56 2.89
CA LEU A 50 8.89 22.59 3.96
C LEU A 50 10.22 21.94 4.34
N VAL A 51 11.10 21.66 3.37
CA VAL A 51 12.48 21.23 3.62
C VAL A 51 13.24 22.29 4.43
N ASP A 52 13.12 23.57 4.07
CA ASP A 52 13.76 24.66 4.81
C ASP A 52 13.21 24.79 6.25
N ALA A 53 11.91 24.51 6.44
CA ALA A 53 11.28 24.46 7.76
C ALA A 53 11.86 23.33 8.61
N VAL A 54 11.99 22.12 8.05
CA VAL A 54 12.62 20.96 8.69
C VAL A 54 14.05 21.26 9.13
N GLU A 55 14.86 21.88 8.26
CA GLU A 55 16.24 22.25 8.63
C GLU A 55 16.27 23.30 9.77
N SER A 56 15.30 24.22 9.79
CA SER A 56 15.16 25.18 10.88
C SER A 56 14.74 24.51 12.20
N TYR A 57 13.85 23.52 12.16
CA TYR A 57 13.49 22.70 13.32
C TYR A 57 14.70 21.88 13.83
N LYS A 58 15.44 21.23 12.94
CA LYS A 58 16.65 20.46 13.32
C LYS A 58 17.68 21.34 14.00
N ARG A 59 17.90 22.56 13.50
CA ARG A 59 18.77 23.55 14.14
C ARG A 59 18.28 23.95 15.54
N TYR A 60 16.98 24.16 15.71
CA TYR A 60 16.40 24.41 17.04
C TYR A 60 16.63 23.23 17.99
N LEU A 61 16.40 22.01 17.54
CA LEU A 61 16.57 20.80 18.35
C LEU A 61 18.04 20.55 18.73
N ALA A 62 19.00 20.96 17.90
CA ALA A 62 20.43 20.82 18.18
C ALA A 62 20.90 21.60 19.42
N PHE A 63 20.14 22.60 19.90
CA PHE A 63 20.45 23.29 21.16
C PHE A 63 20.18 22.43 22.42
N ASN A 64 19.45 21.32 22.26
CA ASN A 64 19.16 20.29 23.27
C ASN A 64 19.03 20.82 24.71
N GLU A 65 20.10 20.70 25.51
CA GLU A 65 20.17 21.07 26.94
C GLU A 65 19.86 22.55 27.21
N SER A 66 20.11 23.44 26.24
CA SER A 66 19.88 24.89 26.38
C SER A 66 18.39 25.29 26.28
N ILE A 67 17.50 24.35 26.00
CA ILE A 67 16.05 24.58 25.87
C ILE A 67 15.37 23.96 27.08
N THR A 68 14.53 24.71 27.79
CA THR A 68 13.99 24.27 29.09
C THR A 68 12.53 23.78 29.07
N ASN A 69 11.81 23.83 27.94
CA ASN A 69 10.33 23.80 27.91
C ASN A 69 9.67 22.84 26.89
N PHE A 70 8.34 22.71 27.01
CA PHE A 70 7.37 22.03 26.11
C PHE A 70 7.62 22.25 24.61
N ASP A 71 8.12 23.42 24.24
CA ASP A 71 8.43 23.78 22.84
C ASP A 71 9.42 22.80 22.18
N TYR A 72 10.32 22.16 22.95
CA TYR A 72 11.27 21.17 22.40
C TYR A 72 10.56 19.94 21.87
N ARG A 73 9.65 19.37 22.67
CA ARG A 73 8.89 18.19 22.31
C ARG A 73 8.01 18.46 21.10
N THR A 74 7.21 19.52 21.13
CA THR A 74 6.32 19.88 20.02
C THR A 74 7.09 20.18 18.73
N ALA A 75 8.24 20.86 18.82
CA ALA A 75 9.09 21.11 17.66
C ALA A 75 9.64 19.80 17.06
N GLY A 76 10.05 18.85 17.91
CA GLY A 76 10.51 17.53 17.47
C GLY A 76 9.41 16.73 16.79
N GLU A 77 8.22 16.67 17.39
CA GLU A 77 7.05 16.00 16.83
C GLU A 77 6.66 16.59 15.45
N ARG A 78 6.61 17.93 15.33
CA ARG A 78 6.36 18.60 14.03
C ARG A 78 7.47 18.33 13.03
N CYS A 79 8.73 18.35 13.44
CA CYS A 79 9.85 18.02 12.58
C CYS A 79 9.71 16.60 11.99
N ILE A 80 9.42 15.62 12.84
CA ILE A 80 9.19 14.22 12.43
C ILE A 80 8.01 14.12 11.45
N GLU A 81 6.89 14.78 11.74
CA GLU A 81 5.71 14.80 10.88
C GLU A 81 6.05 15.28 9.46
N HIS A 82 6.74 16.41 9.35
CA HIS A 82 7.16 16.97 8.06
C HIS A 82 8.19 16.11 7.34
N MET A 83 9.14 15.54 8.07
CA MET A 83 10.12 14.61 7.50
C MET A 83 9.43 13.38 6.92
N ARG A 84 8.45 12.79 7.63
CA ARG A 84 7.65 11.67 7.11
C ARG A 84 6.83 12.06 5.88
N PHE A 85 6.19 13.24 5.90
CA PHE A 85 5.45 13.76 4.74
C PHE A 85 6.34 13.92 3.50
N LEU A 86 7.58 14.36 3.68
CA LEU A 86 8.59 14.49 2.62
C LEU A 86 9.25 13.16 2.22
N GLY A 87 8.87 12.03 2.84
CA GLY A 87 9.48 10.71 2.59
C GLY A 87 10.85 10.51 3.25
N GLN A 88 11.28 11.42 4.13
CA GLN A 88 12.55 11.37 4.86
C GLN A 88 12.43 10.54 6.15
N THR A 89 11.99 9.29 6.03
CA THR A 89 11.77 8.39 7.18
C THR A 89 13.06 8.01 7.91
N GLN A 90 14.14 7.70 7.19
CA GLN A 90 15.41 7.33 7.80
C GLN A 90 16.07 8.50 8.58
N PRO A 91 16.15 9.73 8.02
CA PRO A 91 16.64 10.88 8.80
C PRO A 91 15.77 11.23 10.00
N ALA A 92 14.46 10.94 9.98
CA ALA A 92 13.56 11.23 11.09
C ALA A 92 13.87 10.40 12.35
N VAL A 93 14.49 9.22 12.19
CA VAL A 93 14.90 8.34 13.30
C VAL A 93 15.80 9.08 14.29
N VAL A 94 16.73 9.93 13.81
CA VAL A 94 17.63 10.71 14.68
C VAL A 94 16.84 11.64 15.60
N ILE A 95 15.77 12.25 15.09
CA ILE A 95 14.91 13.13 15.88
C ILE A 95 14.08 12.33 16.89
N HIS A 96 13.61 11.14 16.51
CA HIS A 96 12.96 10.23 17.47
C HIS A 96 13.89 9.85 18.60
N GLU A 97 15.12 9.46 18.31
CA GLU A 97 16.12 9.06 19.31
C GLU A 97 16.39 10.20 20.30
N LEU A 98 16.59 11.43 19.79
CA LEU A 98 16.75 12.62 20.64
C LEU A 98 15.56 12.87 21.57
N LEU A 99 14.33 12.70 21.08
CA LEU A 99 13.14 12.86 21.91
C LEU A 99 12.99 11.74 22.94
N ILE A 100 13.25 10.49 22.55
CA ILE A 100 13.15 9.32 23.44
C ILE A 100 14.23 9.37 24.54
N GLU A 101 15.45 9.80 24.21
CA GLU A 101 16.52 9.98 25.19
C GLU A 101 16.15 11.03 26.23
N ARG A 102 15.55 12.14 25.78
CA ARG A 102 15.15 13.24 26.65
C ARG A 102 13.89 12.96 27.48
N TYR A 103 12.95 12.21 26.93
CA TYR A 103 11.68 11.86 27.56
C TYR A 103 11.49 10.33 27.60
N PRO A 104 12.33 9.60 28.34
CA PRO A 104 12.39 8.13 28.27
C PRO A 104 11.11 7.45 28.73
N ASP A 105 10.28 8.14 29.50
CA ASP A 105 9.08 7.63 30.17
C ASP A 105 7.80 7.85 29.34
N GLU A 106 7.91 8.50 28.18
CA GLU A 106 6.79 8.75 27.28
C GLU A 106 6.69 7.67 26.19
N VAL A 107 5.77 6.72 26.40
CA VAL A 107 5.52 5.60 25.46
C VAL A 107 5.15 6.08 24.05
N GLN A 108 4.48 7.23 23.94
CA GLN A 108 4.01 7.79 22.67
C GLN A 108 5.17 8.06 21.70
N LEU A 109 6.33 8.47 22.18
CA LEU A 109 7.50 8.77 21.34
C LEU A 109 8.07 7.50 20.71
N ARG A 110 8.08 6.40 21.46
CA ARG A 110 8.46 5.07 20.96
C ARG A 110 7.45 4.54 19.95
N ASN A 111 6.15 4.73 20.21
CA ASN A 111 5.09 4.39 19.26
C ASN A 111 5.19 5.20 17.95
N GLN A 112 5.57 6.47 18.02
CA GLN A 112 5.83 7.28 16.83
C GLN A 112 7.05 6.78 16.04
N LEU A 113 8.11 6.31 16.72
CA LEU A 113 9.25 5.67 16.06
C LEU A 113 8.85 4.35 15.39
N SER A 114 8.02 3.53 16.06
CA SER A 114 7.43 2.34 15.46
C SER A 114 6.64 2.68 14.19
N LEU A 115 5.82 3.72 14.20
CA LEU A 115 5.11 4.17 13.00
C LEU A 115 6.09 4.56 11.87
N THR A 116 7.19 5.25 12.17
CA THR A 116 8.22 5.60 11.18
C THR A 116 8.89 4.36 10.56
N TYR A 117 9.13 3.32 11.35
CA TYR A 117 9.64 2.05 10.82
C TYR A 117 8.60 1.29 10.00
N LEU A 118 7.32 1.33 10.40
CA LEU A 118 6.23 0.77 9.60
C LEU A 118 6.13 1.46 8.23
N MET A 119 6.20 2.80 8.20
CA MET A 119 6.13 3.59 6.95
C MET A 119 7.32 3.35 6.00
N SER A 120 8.48 3.01 6.55
CA SER A 120 9.67 2.64 5.75
C SER A 120 9.76 1.13 5.47
N ASN A 121 8.73 0.36 5.83
CA ASN A 121 8.68 -1.10 5.71
C ASN A 121 9.88 -1.81 6.40
N ASN A 122 10.45 -1.20 7.44
CA ASN A 122 11.55 -1.78 8.21
C ASN A 122 11.01 -2.60 9.38
N LEU A 123 10.44 -3.77 9.05
CA LEU A 123 9.71 -4.60 10.01
C LEU A 123 10.59 -5.17 11.14
N LEU A 124 11.88 -5.40 10.88
CA LEU A 124 12.82 -5.87 11.91
C LEU A 124 13.06 -4.81 12.99
N LYS A 125 13.27 -3.55 12.59
CA LYS A 125 13.41 -2.45 13.54
C LYS A 125 12.10 -2.12 14.23
N LEU A 126 10.98 -2.19 13.51
CA LEU A 126 9.65 -2.10 14.10
C LEU A 126 9.45 -3.13 15.22
N GLN A 127 9.78 -4.40 14.95
CA GLN A 127 9.63 -5.49 15.91
C GLN A 127 10.49 -5.24 17.15
N GLN A 128 11.75 -4.82 16.95
CA GLN A 128 12.66 -4.49 18.05
C GLN A 128 12.08 -3.38 18.95
N VAL A 129 11.70 -2.24 18.37
CA VAL A 129 11.16 -1.10 19.15
C VAL A 129 9.86 -1.46 19.84
N ALA A 130 8.93 -2.14 19.15
CA ALA A 130 7.65 -2.52 19.74
C ALA A 130 7.83 -3.53 20.89
N ARG A 131 8.71 -4.54 20.72
CA ARG A 131 9.06 -5.50 21.77
C ARG A 131 9.66 -4.82 23.00
N ASP A 132 10.64 -3.94 22.80
CA ASP A 132 11.29 -3.23 23.91
C ASP A 132 10.33 -2.27 24.60
N THR A 133 9.40 -1.66 23.86
CA THR A 133 8.33 -0.84 24.42
C THR A 133 7.40 -1.68 25.29
N LEU A 134 6.98 -2.87 24.84
CA LEU A 134 6.11 -3.76 25.62
C LEU A 134 6.77 -4.34 26.88
N LYS A 135 8.10 -4.48 26.93
CA LYS A 135 8.80 -4.85 28.18
C LYS A 135 8.55 -3.84 29.30
N ARG A 136 8.42 -2.55 28.95
CA ARG A 136 8.22 -1.46 29.91
C ARG A 136 6.76 -1.06 30.07
N TRP A 137 5.97 -1.11 28.99
CA TRP A 137 4.53 -0.83 28.99
C TRP A 137 3.75 -2.01 28.39
N PRO A 138 3.55 -3.12 29.12
CA PRO A 138 2.95 -4.34 28.56
C PRO A 138 1.51 -4.20 28.07
N ARG A 139 0.81 -3.13 28.49
CA ARG A 139 -0.60 -2.86 28.16
C ARG A 139 -0.77 -1.70 27.17
N ASP A 140 0.30 -1.13 26.64
CA ASP A 140 0.19 -0.03 25.68
C ASP A 140 -0.46 -0.53 24.36
N PRO A 141 -1.60 0.04 23.94
CA PRO A 141 -2.34 -0.48 22.79
C PRO A 141 -1.59 -0.39 21.46
N LEU A 142 -0.86 0.69 21.22
CA LEU A 142 -0.14 0.89 19.96
C LEU A 142 1.10 -0.01 19.87
N ALA A 143 1.84 -0.17 20.97
CA ALA A 143 2.96 -1.10 21.02
C ALA A 143 2.48 -2.54 20.81
N GLN A 144 1.34 -2.94 21.39
CA GLN A 144 0.72 -4.24 21.13
C GLN A 144 0.35 -4.38 19.65
N LEU A 145 -0.27 -3.35 19.07
CA LEU A 145 -0.66 -3.35 17.67
C LEU A 145 0.54 -3.57 16.73
N TYR A 146 1.59 -2.76 16.89
CA TYR A 146 2.79 -2.86 16.06
C TYR A 146 3.52 -4.19 16.26
N PHE A 147 3.61 -4.68 17.50
CA PHE A 147 4.22 -5.97 17.77
C PHE A 147 3.43 -7.13 17.14
N GLY A 148 2.10 -7.11 17.27
CA GLY A 148 1.21 -8.08 16.63
C GLY A 148 1.35 -8.11 15.10
N LEU A 149 1.49 -6.94 14.46
CA LEU A 149 1.77 -6.88 13.02
C LEU A 149 3.09 -7.56 12.66
N THR A 150 4.14 -7.33 13.45
CA THR A 150 5.45 -7.93 13.18
C THR A 150 5.48 -9.44 13.43
N LEU A 151 4.78 -9.95 14.44
CA LEU A 151 4.64 -11.39 14.67
C LEU A 151 4.04 -12.08 13.42
N LYS A 152 3.01 -11.47 12.82
CA LYS A 152 2.41 -11.96 11.57
C LYS A 152 3.37 -11.87 10.38
N GLN A 153 3.97 -10.70 10.13
CA GLN A 153 4.66 -10.43 8.87
C GLN A 153 6.12 -10.92 8.84
N VAL A 154 6.78 -10.94 10.00
CA VAL A 154 8.18 -11.34 10.15
C VAL A 154 8.27 -12.80 10.56
N ASP A 155 7.54 -13.18 11.62
CA ASP A 155 7.69 -14.50 12.23
C ASP A 155 6.71 -15.53 11.65
N GLY A 156 5.66 -15.08 10.95
CA GLY A 156 4.57 -15.95 10.48
C GLY A 156 3.69 -16.49 11.63
N ASP A 157 3.81 -15.94 12.84
CA ASP A 157 3.07 -16.39 14.02
C ASP A 157 1.72 -15.69 14.12
N TYR A 158 0.76 -16.19 13.34
CA TYR A 158 -0.62 -15.69 13.33
C TYR A 158 -1.32 -15.88 14.68
N ALA A 159 -1.00 -16.95 15.40
CA ALA A 159 -1.65 -17.27 16.67
C ALA A 159 -1.31 -16.22 17.75
N GLN A 160 -0.03 -15.89 17.91
CA GLN A 160 0.37 -14.80 18.80
C GLN A 160 -0.06 -13.44 18.28
N ALA A 161 0.07 -13.19 16.97
CA ALA A 161 -0.37 -11.94 16.36
C ALA A 161 -1.84 -11.63 16.68
N LEU A 162 -2.72 -12.63 16.61
CA LEU A 162 -4.14 -12.48 16.91
C LEU A 162 -4.35 -11.88 18.31
N HIS A 163 -3.67 -12.40 19.33
CA HIS A 163 -3.84 -11.93 20.71
C HIS A 163 -3.50 -10.44 20.86
N TYR A 164 -2.38 -10.00 20.27
CA TYR A 164 -1.93 -8.61 20.36
C TYR A 164 -2.79 -7.67 19.51
N LEU A 165 -3.09 -8.04 18.26
CA LEU A 165 -3.90 -7.22 17.35
C LEU A 165 -5.32 -7.04 17.87
N GLN A 166 -5.95 -8.13 18.33
CA GLN A 166 -7.31 -8.08 18.87
C GLN A 166 -7.40 -7.18 20.10
N ARG A 167 -6.47 -7.34 21.05
CA ARG A 167 -6.44 -6.52 22.27
C ARG A 167 -6.24 -5.04 21.96
N ALA A 168 -5.35 -4.71 21.02
CA ALA A 168 -5.11 -3.34 20.60
C ALA A 168 -6.34 -2.71 19.93
N ILE A 169 -7.00 -3.43 19.03
CA ILE A 169 -8.19 -2.92 18.32
C ILE A 169 -9.41 -2.83 19.25
N ASP A 170 -9.62 -3.81 20.13
CA ASP A 170 -10.74 -3.78 21.08
C ASP A 170 -10.55 -2.74 22.20
N SER A 171 -9.31 -2.29 22.45
CA SER A 171 -9.06 -1.18 23.39
C SER A 171 -9.68 0.15 22.97
N GLN A 172 -10.01 0.32 21.68
CA GLN A 172 -10.53 1.57 21.10
C GLN A 172 -9.60 2.80 21.28
N ALA A 173 -8.33 2.58 21.63
CA ALA A 173 -7.38 3.66 21.81
C ALA A 173 -7.11 4.44 20.51
N ALA A 174 -6.76 5.72 20.64
CA ALA A 174 -6.39 6.56 19.51
C ALA A 174 -5.22 5.95 18.73
N GLY A 175 -5.32 5.95 17.40
CA GLY A 175 -4.33 5.35 16.50
C GLY A 175 -4.43 3.83 16.30
N THR A 176 -5.28 3.11 17.04
CA THR A 176 -5.55 1.68 16.77
C THR A 176 -6.75 1.47 15.84
N GLN A 177 -7.57 2.51 15.66
CA GLN A 177 -8.80 2.48 14.87
C GLN A 177 -8.55 2.99 13.43
N GLU A 178 -7.73 2.26 12.67
CA GLU A 178 -7.44 2.57 11.26
C GLU A 178 -7.79 1.40 10.34
N PRO A 179 -8.21 1.64 9.08
CA PRO A 179 -8.58 0.60 8.12
C PRO A 179 -7.53 -0.52 7.96
N TYR A 180 -6.25 -0.13 7.91
CA TYR A 180 -5.14 -1.06 7.75
C TYR A 180 -5.07 -2.11 8.87
N PHE A 181 -5.32 -1.72 10.11
CA PHE A 181 -5.26 -2.64 11.24
C PHE A 181 -6.45 -3.60 11.28
N TYR A 182 -7.62 -3.13 10.84
CA TYR A 182 -8.79 -4.01 10.66
C TYR A 182 -8.55 -5.05 9.57
N LEU A 183 -7.90 -4.68 8.46
CA LEU A 183 -7.46 -5.63 7.44
C LEU A 183 -6.47 -6.64 8.01
N ALA A 184 -5.45 -6.18 8.72
CA ALA A 184 -4.42 -7.07 9.27
C ALA A 184 -4.98 -8.08 10.28
N LEU A 185 -5.86 -7.65 11.19
CA LEU A 185 -6.52 -8.55 12.14
C LEU A 185 -7.50 -9.50 11.42
N GLY A 186 -8.26 -9.01 10.43
CA GLY A 186 -9.16 -9.83 9.64
C GLY A 186 -8.43 -10.93 8.90
N GLU A 187 -7.34 -10.59 8.21
CA GLU A 187 -6.47 -11.56 7.52
C GLU A 187 -5.90 -12.59 8.50
N THR A 188 -5.49 -12.14 9.70
CA THR A 188 -5.00 -13.04 10.77
C THR A 188 -6.08 -14.04 11.19
N LEU A 189 -7.32 -13.58 11.39
CA LEU A 189 -8.46 -14.44 11.72
C LEU A 189 -8.75 -15.44 10.59
N GLN A 190 -8.75 -15.00 9.33
CA GLN A 190 -9.01 -15.87 8.17
C GLN A 190 -7.97 -16.98 8.05
N ARG A 191 -6.68 -16.67 8.18
CA ARG A 191 -5.59 -17.67 8.13
C ARG A 191 -5.62 -18.66 9.30
N LEU A 192 -6.24 -18.29 10.42
CA LEU A 192 -6.49 -19.19 11.56
C LEU A 192 -7.82 -19.94 11.45
N GLY A 193 -8.50 -19.89 10.30
CA GLY A 193 -9.79 -20.57 10.08
C GLY A 193 -10.99 -19.90 10.77
N LYS A 194 -10.82 -18.69 11.35
CA LYS A 194 -11.84 -17.97 12.12
C LYS A 194 -12.68 -17.05 11.23
N GLN A 195 -13.29 -17.61 10.19
CA GLN A 195 -13.99 -16.84 9.15
C GLN A 195 -15.17 -16.01 9.69
N ALA A 196 -15.97 -16.56 10.59
CA ALA A 196 -17.12 -15.84 11.17
C ALA A 196 -16.67 -14.59 11.96
N GLU A 197 -15.60 -14.71 12.74
CA GLU A 197 -15.00 -13.60 13.52
C GLU A 197 -14.42 -12.54 12.58
N ALA A 198 -13.76 -12.96 11.48
CA ALA A 198 -13.23 -12.05 10.47
C ALA A 198 -14.35 -11.24 9.80
N LEU A 199 -15.45 -11.88 9.40
CA LEU A 199 -16.61 -11.20 8.81
C LEU A 199 -17.26 -10.21 9.78
N GLN A 200 -17.37 -10.56 11.06
CA GLN A 200 -17.85 -9.63 12.09
C GLN A 200 -16.94 -8.41 12.24
N LEU A 201 -15.61 -8.62 12.24
CA LEU A 201 -14.64 -7.53 12.26
C LEU A 201 -14.77 -6.62 11.02
N TYR A 202 -14.87 -7.21 9.82
CA TYR A 202 -15.05 -6.45 8.59
C TYR A 202 -16.36 -5.67 8.59
N ALA A 203 -17.45 -6.24 9.12
CA ALA A 203 -18.71 -5.53 9.31
C ALA A 203 -18.58 -4.34 10.28
N ARG A 204 -17.77 -4.47 11.35
CA ARG A 204 -17.40 -3.31 12.21
C ARG A 204 -16.65 -2.24 11.39
N GLY A 205 -15.71 -2.65 10.53
CA GLY A 205 -14.98 -1.75 9.63
C GLY A 205 -15.88 -1.00 8.66
N VAL A 206 -16.88 -1.68 8.07
CA VAL A 206 -17.90 -1.05 7.20
C VAL A 206 -18.71 -0.01 7.97
N LYS A 207 -19.18 -0.32 9.17
CA LYS A 207 -19.94 0.63 10.02
C LYS A 207 -19.14 1.88 10.37
N ARG A 208 -17.80 1.79 10.38
CA ARG A 208 -16.88 2.91 10.60
C ARG A 208 -16.52 3.67 9.31
N GLY A 209 -16.97 3.20 8.15
CA GLY A 209 -16.63 3.79 6.85
C GLY A 209 -15.24 3.43 6.35
N TYR A 210 -14.58 2.41 6.91
CA TYR A 210 -13.25 1.97 6.46
C TYR A 210 -13.29 1.20 5.15
N PHE A 211 -14.35 0.40 4.95
CA PHE A 211 -14.51 -0.47 3.80
C PHE A 211 -15.83 -0.16 3.10
N ALA A 212 -15.86 -0.32 1.77
CA ALA A 212 -17.05 -0.11 0.97
C ALA A 212 -18.13 -1.17 1.29
N SER A 213 -17.70 -2.41 1.52
CA SER A 213 -18.55 -3.50 2.00
C SER A 213 -17.73 -4.54 2.75
N VAL A 214 -18.39 -5.56 3.29
CA VAL A 214 -17.70 -6.69 3.95
C VAL A 214 -16.79 -7.42 2.97
N TYR A 215 -17.13 -7.45 1.69
CA TYR A 215 -16.33 -8.10 0.64
C TYR A 215 -15.37 -7.16 -0.09
N GLN A 216 -15.66 -5.86 -0.19
CA GLN A 216 -14.81 -4.90 -0.93
C GLN A 216 -14.05 -4.01 0.05
N ARG A 217 -12.78 -4.36 0.29
CA ARG A 217 -11.97 -3.82 1.40
C ARG A 217 -10.65 -3.18 0.97
N SER A 218 -10.53 -2.82 -0.31
CA SER A 218 -9.44 -1.98 -0.81
C SER A 218 -9.36 -0.65 -0.07
N LEU A 219 -8.16 -0.07 0.06
CA LEU A 219 -7.94 1.17 0.82
C LEU A 219 -7.78 2.42 -0.06
N TYR A 220 -7.29 2.28 -1.29
CA TYR A 220 -6.98 3.41 -2.17
C TYR A 220 -8.09 3.64 -3.19
N ASN A 221 -9.25 4.15 -2.74
CA ASN A 221 -10.46 4.13 -3.55
C ASN A 221 -10.87 5.48 -4.14
N VAL A 222 -11.63 5.43 -5.22
CA VAL A 222 -12.44 6.54 -5.72
C VAL A 222 -13.91 6.25 -5.40
N PRO A 223 -14.63 7.18 -4.76
CA PRO A 223 -16.02 6.95 -4.37
C PRO A 223 -16.96 6.89 -5.59
N ARG A 224 -18.06 6.13 -5.46
CA ARG A 224 -19.16 6.02 -6.43
C ARG A 224 -18.82 5.35 -7.77
N LEU A 225 -17.73 4.59 -7.85
CA LEU A 225 -17.54 3.65 -8.95
C LEU A 225 -18.54 2.50 -8.81
N ARG A 226 -19.14 2.03 -9.91
CA ARG A 226 -19.97 0.81 -9.89
C ARG A 226 -19.16 -0.34 -9.30
N ALA A 227 -19.79 -1.15 -8.45
CA ALA A 227 -19.12 -2.25 -7.78
C ALA A 227 -19.89 -3.55 -7.97
N LYS A 228 -19.25 -4.54 -8.59
CA LYS A 228 -19.75 -5.90 -8.71
C LYS A 228 -18.58 -6.88 -8.82
N PRO A 229 -18.71 -8.13 -8.32
CA PRO A 229 -17.61 -9.09 -8.33
C PRO A 229 -17.12 -9.43 -9.75
N PHE A 230 -18.05 -9.75 -10.66
CA PHE A 230 -17.74 -10.12 -12.04
C PHE A 230 -18.33 -9.14 -13.06
N TRP A 231 -17.58 -8.93 -14.14
CA TRP A 231 -17.88 -7.97 -15.20
C TRP A 231 -17.87 -8.67 -16.56
N GLN A 232 -18.67 -8.12 -17.48
CA GLN A 232 -18.71 -8.55 -18.88
C GLN A 232 -17.72 -7.71 -19.70
N ILE A 233 -17.20 -8.27 -20.79
CA ILE A 233 -16.34 -7.52 -21.73
C ILE A 233 -17.07 -6.26 -22.24
N ALA A 234 -18.37 -6.36 -22.48
CA ALA A 234 -19.23 -5.26 -22.92
C ALA A 234 -19.39 -4.13 -21.88
N ASP A 235 -19.06 -4.36 -20.61
CA ASP A 235 -19.09 -3.32 -19.58
C ASP A 235 -17.85 -2.39 -19.63
N THR A 236 -16.85 -2.71 -20.47
CA THR A 236 -15.57 -1.99 -20.55
C THR A 236 -15.51 -1.06 -21.77
N ASP A 237 -14.71 0.00 -21.68
CA ASP A 237 -14.56 1.01 -22.75
C ASP A 237 -13.86 0.48 -24.02
N GLN A 238 -13.23 -0.70 -23.95
CA GLN A 238 -12.39 -1.28 -25.01
C GLN A 238 -12.71 -2.75 -25.27
N ALA A 239 -14.01 -3.05 -25.35
CA ALA A 239 -14.53 -4.39 -25.55
C ALA A 239 -13.99 -5.06 -26.82
N GLN A 240 -13.76 -4.30 -27.90
CA GLN A 240 -13.31 -4.85 -29.17
C GLN A 240 -11.85 -5.32 -29.11
N GLU A 241 -10.99 -4.54 -28.46
CA GLU A 241 -9.57 -4.86 -28.27
C GLU A 241 -9.40 -6.05 -27.33
N LEU A 242 -10.22 -6.16 -26.28
CA LEU A 242 -10.26 -7.36 -25.43
C LEU A 242 -10.68 -8.61 -26.20
N LYS A 243 -11.67 -8.51 -27.11
CA LYS A 243 -12.06 -9.62 -27.99
C LYS A 243 -10.94 -9.99 -28.96
N GLN A 244 -10.23 -9.01 -29.51
CA GLN A 244 -9.05 -9.29 -30.36
C GLN A 244 -7.95 -10.02 -29.58
N LEU A 245 -7.68 -9.60 -28.34
CA LEU A 245 -6.74 -10.29 -27.46
C LEU A 245 -7.18 -11.74 -27.22
N GLN A 246 -8.47 -11.94 -26.92
CA GLN A 246 -9.07 -13.27 -26.73
C GLN A 246 -8.94 -14.13 -27.99
N GLN A 247 -9.22 -13.60 -29.18
CA GLN A 247 -9.08 -14.34 -30.44
C GLN A 247 -7.62 -14.77 -30.74
N ASN A 248 -6.65 -13.99 -30.26
CA ASN A 248 -5.22 -14.26 -30.44
C ASN A 248 -4.59 -15.08 -29.29
N TRP A 249 -5.40 -15.68 -28.41
CA TRP A 249 -4.92 -16.37 -27.21
C TRP A 249 -3.86 -17.45 -27.48
N ARG A 250 -3.93 -18.16 -28.61
CA ARG A 250 -2.96 -19.21 -28.96
C ARG A 250 -1.57 -18.64 -29.24
N SER A 251 -1.49 -17.52 -29.94
CA SER A 251 -0.22 -16.83 -30.21
C SER A 251 0.39 -16.30 -28.91
N ILE A 252 -0.45 -15.71 -28.05
CA ILE A 252 -0.06 -15.23 -26.71
C ILE A 252 0.45 -16.39 -25.84
N ARG A 253 -0.26 -17.52 -25.83
CA ARG A 253 0.13 -18.74 -25.13
C ARG A 253 1.50 -19.23 -25.58
N ASN A 254 1.75 -19.27 -26.89
CA ASN A 254 3.01 -19.77 -27.43
C ASN A 254 4.20 -18.90 -26.97
N GLU A 255 4.07 -17.57 -26.94
CA GLU A 255 5.09 -16.67 -26.37
C GLU A 255 5.29 -16.92 -24.88
N ALA A 256 4.19 -17.04 -24.12
CA ALA A 256 4.24 -17.27 -22.68
C ALA A 256 4.91 -18.61 -22.32
N LEU A 257 4.63 -19.69 -23.06
CA LEU A 257 5.26 -21.00 -22.87
C LEU A 257 6.75 -20.99 -23.26
N ALA A 258 7.11 -20.32 -24.36
CA ALA A 258 8.51 -20.16 -24.74
C ALA A 258 9.31 -19.40 -23.67
N LEU A 259 8.70 -18.41 -23.03
CA LEU A 259 9.28 -17.70 -21.89
C LEU A 259 9.38 -18.57 -20.64
N LEU A 260 8.38 -19.39 -20.36
CA LEU A 260 8.37 -20.26 -19.17
C LEU A 260 9.45 -21.35 -19.23
N ASN A 261 9.78 -21.83 -20.44
CA ASN A 261 10.80 -22.85 -20.66
C ASN A 261 12.24 -22.36 -20.50
N VAL A 262 12.45 -21.05 -20.28
CA VAL A 262 13.77 -20.45 -20.08
C VAL A 262 13.90 -20.02 -18.62
N GLU A 263 14.87 -20.63 -17.93
CA GLU A 263 15.15 -20.38 -16.52
C GLU A 263 15.43 -18.90 -16.22
N GLY A 264 14.95 -18.42 -15.07
CA GLY A 264 15.15 -17.05 -14.61
C GLY A 264 14.21 -15.99 -15.18
N ASN A 265 13.33 -16.35 -16.13
CA ASN A 265 12.34 -15.40 -16.67
C ASN A 265 11.21 -15.12 -15.70
N PHE A 266 10.55 -16.18 -15.26
CA PHE A 266 9.44 -16.12 -14.34
C PHE A 266 9.99 -15.96 -12.93
N GLN A 267 9.57 -14.89 -12.26
CA GLN A 267 9.95 -14.61 -10.89
C GLN A 267 8.86 -15.12 -9.95
N LEU A 268 9.23 -15.54 -8.75
CA LEU A 268 8.25 -15.86 -7.70
C LEU A 268 7.36 -14.64 -7.45
N GLU A 269 6.08 -14.89 -7.21
CA GLU A 269 5.17 -13.84 -6.76
C GLU A 269 5.65 -13.32 -5.38
N ALA A 270 5.68 -12.00 -5.24
CA ALA A 270 6.42 -11.31 -4.17
C ALA A 270 5.51 -10.89 -3.01
N GLU A 271 4.19 -10.86 -3.22
CA GLU A 271 3.22 -10.61 -2.17
C GLU A 271 3.06 -11.89 -1.32
N GLN A 272 3.05 -11.77 0.02
CA GLN A 272 2.92 -12.91 0.94
C GLN A 272 1.49 -13.52 0.94
N LEU A 273 0.86 -13.62 -0.23
CA LEU A 273 -0.52 -14.06 -0.45
C LEU A 273 -0.63 -15.56 -0.61
N ARG A 274 0.45 -16.21 -1.05
CA ARG A 274 0.51 -17.67 -1.24
C ARG A 274 0.52 -18.38 0.11
N ASP A 275 -0.34 -19.40 0.22
CA ASP A 275 -0.32 -20.38 1.30
C ASP A 275 0.69 -21.51 1.00
N THR A 276 0.45 -22.21 -0.11
CA THR A 276 1.21 -23.39 -0.52
C THR A 276 1.51 -23.38 -2.03
N GLY A 277 2.47 -24.21 -2.45
CA GLY A 277 2.82 -24.45 -3.86
C GLY A 277 3.72 -23.38 -4.50
N ASN A 278 3.72 -23.31 -5.84
CA ASN A 278 4.59 -22.42 -6.61
C ASN A 278 3.77 -21.51 -7.55
N TRP A 279 3.96 -20.20 -7.38
CA TRP A 279 3.28 -19.16 -8.15
C TRP A 279 4.33 -18.18 -8.68
N GLN A 280 4.39 -18.05 -10.00
CA GLN A 280 5.36 -17.23 -10.69
C GLN A 280 4.71 -16.26 -11.67
N GLN A 281 5.42 -15.18 -11.98
CA GLN A 281 4.96 -14.12 -12.86
C GLN A 281 6.05 -13.61 -13.81
N PHE A 282 5.62 -13.15 -14.98
CA PHE A 282 6.44 -12.43 -15.96
C PHE A 282 5.74 -11.14 -16.37
N GLU A 283 6.23 -10.00 -15.88
CA GLU A 283 5.60 -8.70 -16.10
C GLU A 283 5.93 -8.14 -17.49
N LEU A 284 4.92 -7.58 -18.16
CA LEU A 284 5.05 -6.86 -19.43
C LEU A 284 4.85 -5.34 -19.22
N TYR A 285 3.93 -4.99 -18.33
CA TYR A 285 3.67 -3.61 -17.91
C TYR A 285 3.52 -3.56 -16.39
N ALA A 286 4.05 -2.49 -15.80
CA ALA A 286 3.85 -2.18 -14.39
C ALA A 286 3.62 -0.68 -14.24
N ARG A 287 2.58 -0.28 -13.47
CA ARG A 287 2.26 1.13 -13.20
C ARG A 287 2.14 1.97 -14.48
N GLY A 288 1.50 1.40 -15.50
CA GLY A 288 1.28 2.05 -16.79
C GLY A 288 2.54 2.24 -17.63
N GLN A 289 3.66 1.60 -17.26
CA GLN A 289 4.92 1.65 -17.99
C GLN A 289 5.24 0.31 -18.62
N ARG A 290 5.73 0.35 -19.87
CA ARG A 290 6.16 -0.82 -20.62
C ARG A 290 7.53 -1.29 -20.14
N LEU A 291 7.65 -2.58 -19.82
CA LEU A 291 8.93 -3.22 -19.57
C LEU A 291 9.55 -3.65 -20.90
N HIS A 292 10.28 -2.72 -21.54
CA HIS A 292 10.77 -2.88 -22.91
C HIS A 292 11.51 -4.21 -23.16
N ARG A 293 12.41 -4.62 -22.25
CA ARG A 293 13.15 -5.88 -22.36
C ARG A 293 12.23 -7.11 -22.37
N ASN A 294 11.18 -7.10 -21.53
CA ASN A 294 10.24 -8.21 -21.45
C ASN A 294 9.32 -8.23 -22.68
N CYS A 295 8.86 -7.06 -23.11
CA CYS A 295 8.04 -6.94 -24.32
C CYS A 295 8.76 -7.30 -25.63
N GLN A 296 10.08 -7.14 -25.72
CA GLN A 296 10.86 -7.62 -26.86
C GLN A 296 10.80 -9.15 -27.01
N ARG A 297 10.49 -9.86 -25.92
CA ARG A 297 10.44 -11.33 -25.86
C ARG A 297 9.02 -11.88 -25.97
N ALA A 298 8.02 -11.01 -25.90
CA ALA A 298 6.61 -11.30 -26.21
C ALA A 298 6.06 -10.25 -27.20
N PRO A 299 6.66 -10.12 -28.40
CA PRO A 299 6.34 -9.04 -29.34
C PRO A 299 4.89 -9.06 -29.83
N ILE A 300 4.30 -10.23 -30.08
CA ILE A 300 2.91 -10.36 -30.54
C ILE A 300 1.98 -9.90 -29.43
N THR A 301 2.20 -10.39 -28.20
CA THR A 301 1.41 -10.00 -27.03
C THR A 301 1.51 -8.49 -26.82
N CYS A 302 2.72 -7.92 -26.76
CA CYS A 302 2.87 -6.49 -26.51
C CYS A 302 2.32 -5.60 -27.64
N ALA A 303 2.36 -6.03 -28.90
CA ALA A 303 1.73 -5.30 -30.01
C ALA A 303 0.19 -5.24 -29.89
N LEU A 304 -0.44 -6.29 -29.33
CA LEU A 304 -1.87 -6.27 -29.01
C LEU A 304 -2.16 -5.35 -27.82
N LEU A 305 -1.32 -5.39 -26.78
CA LEU A 305 -1.48 -4.56 -25.57
C LEU A 305 -1.31 -3.05 -25.83
N GLU A 306 -0.47 -2.68 -26.80
CA GLU A 306 -0.30 -1.28 -27.22
C GLU A 306 -1.61 -0.65 -27.71
N LYS A 307 -2.52 -1.47 -28.28
CA LYS A 307 -3.84 -1.02 -28.75
C LYS A 307 -4.87 -0.92 -27.62
N LEU A 308 -4.52 -1.30 -26.39
CA LEU A 308 -5.39 -1.34 -25.22
C LEU A 308 -4.92 -0.36 -24.11
N PRO A 309 -4.98 0.97 -24.32
CA PRO A 309 -4.56 1.99 -23.33
C PRO A 309 -5.27 1.89 -21.99
N ALA A 310 -6.49 1.34 -21.91
CA ALA A 310 -7.17 1.05 -20.65
C ALA A 310 -6.34 0.10 -19.76
N ALA A 311 -5.58 -0.82 -20.35
CA ALA A 311 -4.65 -1.71 -19.66
C ALA A 311 -3.24 -1.12 -19.60
N SER A 312 -2.65 -0.80 -20.76
CA SER A 312 -1.24 -0.44 -20.87
C SER A 312 -0.92 0.91 -20.21
N GLY A 313 -1.90 1.80 -20.10
CA GLY A 313 -1.82 3.06 -19.36
C GLY A 313 -2.33 2.99 -17.92
N CYS A 314 -2.67 1.80 -17.40
CA CYS A 314 -3.18 1.62 -16.04
C CYS A 314 -2.08 1.80 -14.99
N ARG A 315 -1.98 3.02 -14.43
CA ARG A 315 -0.94 3.35 -13.43
C ARG A 315 -1.14 2.68 -12.07
N ARG A 316 -2.31 2.09 -11.83
CA ARG A 316 -2.63 1.32 -10.63
C ARG A 316 -2.71 -0.18 -10.90
N GLY A 317 -2.19 -0.62 -12.03
CA GLY A 317 -2.29 -1.99 -12.50
C GLY A 317 -1.00 -2.53 -13.07
N GLN A 318 -1.05 -3.80 -13.44
CA GLN A 318 0.00 -4.54 -14.10
C GLN A 318 -0.58 -5.34 -15.27
N ILE A 319 0.28 -5.71 -16.21
CA ILE A 319 -0.01 -6.72 -17.23
C ILE A 319 1.09 -7.76 -17.15
N LYS A 320 0.73 -9.03 -16.91
CA LYS A 320 1.71 -10.09 -16.63
C LYS A 320 1.20 -11.47 -17.01
N PHE A 321 2.10 -12.34 -17.45
CA PHE A 321 1.83 -13.77 -17.43
C PHE A 321 1.92 -14.30 -16.01
N SER A 322 0.98 -15.17 -15.62
CA SER A 322 0.91 -15.74 -14.29
C SER A 322 0.82 -17.27 -14.38
N ALA A 323 1.90 -17.93 -13.96
CA ALA A 323 2.05 -19.38 -13.94
C ALA A 323 1.80 -19.90 -12.52
N MET A 324 0.79 -20.75 -12.36
CA MET A 324 0.45 -21.37 -11.09
C MET A 324 0.63 -22.88 -11.24
N HIS A 325 1.45 -23.47 -10.37
CA HIS A 325 1.71 -24.91 -10.38
C HIS A 325 0.68 -25.67 -9.54
N ALA A 326 0.69 -26.99 -9.69
CA ALA A 326 -0.11 -27.92 -8.91
C ALA A 326 -0.03 -27.66 -7.39
N GLN A 327 -1.14 -27.94 -6.71
CA GLN A 327 -1.26 -27.86 -5.26
C GLN A 327 -0.95 -26.46 -4.71
N THR A 328 -1.37 -25.42 -5.42
CA THR A 328 -1.24 -24.02 -4.97
C THR A 328 -2.56 -23.51 -4.40
N HIS A 329 -2.47 -22.91 -3.22
CA HIS A 329 -3.56 -22.16 -2.59
C HIS A 329 -3.11 -20.72 -2.35
N VAL A 330 -3.97 -19.76 -2.69
CA VAL A 330 -3.76 -18.33 -2.41
C VAL A 330 -4.86 -17.89 -1.46
N TRP A 331 -4.47 -17.38 -0.29
CA TRP A 331 -5.38 -16.95 0.77
C TRP A 331 -6.40 -15.90 0.29
N PRO A 332 -7.57 -15.78 0.95
CA PRO A 332 -8.51 -14.70 0.68
C PRO A 332 -7.84 -13.33 0.86
N HIS A 333 -7.87 -12.50 -0.18
CA HIS A 333 -7.27 -11.18 -0.15
C HIS A 333 -8.04 -10.18 -1.03
N CYS A 334 -7.77 -8.90 -0.86
CA CYS A 334 -8.30 -7.83 -1.70
C CYS A 334 -7.14 -7.09 -2.36
N GLY A 335 -7.32 -6.70 -3.61
CA GLY A 335 -6.48 -5.72 -4.27
C GLY A 335 -6.52 -4.38 -3.54
N PRO A 336 -5.49 -3.53 -3.73
CA PRO A 336 -5.34 -2.31 -2.95
C PRO A 336 -6.32 -1.20 -3.33
N THR A 337 -7.00 -1.28 -4.48
CA THR A 337 -7.79 -0.18 -5.06
C THR A 337 -9.01 -0.68 -5.83
N ASN A 338 -10.13 0.04 -5.74
CA ASN A 338 -11.31 -0.16 -6.60
C ASN A 338 -11.20 0.54 -7.98
N CYS A 339 -10.06 1.15 -8.28
CA CYS A 339 -9.86 1.93 -9.50
C CYS A 339 -9.49 1.08 -10.72
N ARG A 340 -9.41 -0.24 -10.56
CA ARG A 340 -9.07 -1.17 -11.64
C ARG A 340 -10.03 -2.36 -11.66
N LEU A 341 -10.18 -2.94 -12.83
CA LEU A 341 -10.76 -4.27 -13.01
C LEU A 341 -9.66 -5.21 -13.50
N ARG A 342 -9.68 -6.46 -13.07
CA ARG A 342 -8.72 -7.48 -13.46
C ARG A 342 -9.34 -8.45 -14.45
N ALA A 343 -8.74 -8.56 -15.62
CA ALA A 343 -9.09 -9.56 -16.62
C ALA A 343 -8.09 -10.71 -16.60
N HIS A 344 -8.59 -11.94 -16.69
CA HIS A 344 -7.79 -13.14 -16.90
C HIS A 344 -8.11 -13.71 -18.28
N LEU A 345 -7.13 -13.73 -19.18
CA LEU A 345 -7.16 -14.52 -20.41
C LEU A 345 -6.47 -15.86 -20.14
N THR A 346 -7.21 -16.96 -20.24
CA THR A 346 -6.69 -18.30 -19.98
C THR A 346 -5.85 -18.79 -21.15
N LEU A 347 -4.60 -19.18 -20.87
CA LEU A 347 -3.66 -19.65 -21.89
C LEU A 347 -3.46 -21.17 -21.81
N VAL A 348 -3.31 -21.70 -20.60
CA VAL A 348 -3.18 -23.15 -20.33
C VAL A 348 -3.99 -23.47 -19.07
N ALA A 349 -4.94 -24.41 -19.19
CA ALA A 349 -5.77 -24.86 -18.06
C ALA A 349 -6.35 -26.27 -18.36
N PRO A 350 -5.52 -27.33 -18.31
CA PRO A 350 -5.92 -28.68 -18.71
C PRO A 350 -6.90 -29.34 -17.73
N GLU A 351 -6.96 -28.87 -16.49
CA GLU A 351 -7.77 -29.44 -15.41
C GLU A 351 -8.71 -28.39 -14.79
N PRO A 352 -9.61 -27.76 -15.58
CA PRO A 352 -10.41 -26.62 -15.13
C PRO A 352 -11.25 -26.95 -13.88
N HIS A 353 -11.79 -28.17 -13.80
CA HIS A 353 -12.58 -28.65 -12.67
C HIS A 353 -11.79 -28.80 -11.35
N LEU A 354 -10.46 -28.73 -11.39
CA LEU A 354 -9.57 -28.76 -10.21
C LEU A 354 -8.99 -27.38 -9.88
N THR A 355 -9.44 -26.34 -10.58
CA THR A 355 -9.03 -24.96 -10.33
C THR A 355 -10.25 -24.08 -10.10
N SER A 356 -10.17 -23.20 -9.11
CA SER A 356 -11.27 -22.27 -8.83
C SER A 356 -10.76 -20.90 -8.38
N LEU A 357 -11.50 -19.87 -8.77
CA LEU A 357 -11.41 -18.50 -8.28
C LEU A 357 -12.74 -18.15 -7.64
N ARG A 358 -12.73 -17.87 -6.34
CA ARG A 358 -13.85 -17.26 -5.65
C ARG A 358 -13.64 -15.76 -5.62
N VAL A 359 -14.67 -14.97 -5.96
CA VAL A 359 -14.72 -13.51 -5.80
C VAL A 359 -16.02 -13.17 -5.08
N ALA A 360 -15.90 -12.67 -3.85
CA ALA A 360 -16.99 -12.60 -2.88
C ALA A 360 -17.67 -13.98 -2.72
N GLU A 361 -18.93 -14.10 -3.13
CA GLU A 361 -19.75 -15.32 -3.04
C GLU A 361 -19.86 -16.07 -4.39
N GLN A 362 -19.17 -15.60 -5.42
CA GLN A 362 -19.27 -16.17 -6.77
C GLN A 362 -17.99 -16.90 -7.15
N GLU A 363 -18.13 -18.05 -7.80
CA GLU A 363 -16.99 -18.84 -8.27
C GLU A 363 -16.91 -18.88 -9.80
N ARG A 364 -15.67 -18.96 -10.30
CA ARG A 364 -15.32 -19.20 -11.70
C ARG A 364 -14.14 -20.14 -11.80
N THR A 365 -14.00 -20.75 -12.97
CA THR A 365 -12.82 -21.53 -13.35
C THR A 365 -12.27 -21.01 -14.69
N TRP A 366 -11.08 -21.47 -15.07
CA TRP A 366 -10.36 -21.07 -16.27
C TRP A 366 -10.51 -22.13 -17.36
N HIS A 367 -11.07 -21.77 -18.51
CA HIS A 367 -11.05 -22.60 -19.71
C HIS A 367 -10.18 -21.95 -20.78
N GLU A 368 -9.38 -22.74 -21.50
CA GLU A 368 -8.43 -22.20 -22.48
C GLU A 368 -9.12 -21.33 -23.55
N GLY A 369 -8.57 -20.13 -23.76
CA GLY A 369 -9.15 -19.14 -24.68
C GLY A 369 -10.28 -18.29 -24.09
N ASP A 370 -10.78 -18.60 -22.90
CA ASP A 370 -11.77 -17.75 -22.22
C ASP A 370 -11.09 -16.54 -21.58
N LEU A 371 -11.78 -15.40 -21.67
CA LEU A 371 -11.46 -14.17 -20.96
C LEU A 371 -12.63 -13.80 -20.05
N PHE A 372 -12.35 -13.69 -18.75
CA PHE A 372 -13.30 -13.15 -17.79
C PHE A 372 -12.70 -11.98 -17.01
N ILE A 373 -13.58 -11.12 -16.48
CA ILE A 373 -13.21 -9.89 -15.79
C ILE A 373 -13.84 -9.90 -14.40
N PHE A 374 -13.07 -9.55 -13.39
CA PHE A 374 -13.54 -9.38 -12.03
C PHE A 374 -12.94 -8.12 -11.39
N ASP A 375 -13.59 -7.62 -10.35
CA ASP A 375 -13.06 -6.53 -9.55
C ASP A 375 -12.22 -7.12 -8.42
N ASP A 376 -10.89 -7.02 -8.53
CA ASP A 376 -9.97 -7.60 -7.54
C ASP A 376 -9.97 -6.84 -6.21
N SER A 377 -10.64 -5.68 -6.11
CA SER A 377 -10.88 -5.00 -4.83
C SER A 377 -11.87 -5.73 -3.92
N PHE A 378 -12.66 -6.65 -4.48
CA PHE A 378 -13.41 -7.64 -3.72
C PHE A 378 -12.49 -8.75 -3.23
N GLU A 379 -12.82 -9.32 -2.08
CA GLU A 379 -12.15 -10.50 -1.56
C GLU A 379 -12.20 -11.60 -2.61
N HIS A 380 -11.03 -12.14 -2.92
CA HIS A 380 -10.89 -13.27 -3.80
C HIS A 380 -9.86 -14.27 -3.29
N GLU A 381 -10.08 -15.54 -3.64
CA GLU A 381 -9.33 -16.69 -3.17
C GLU A 381 -9.16 -17.66 -4.35
N VAL A 382 -8.00 -18.32 -4.43
CA VAL A 382 -7.67 -19.19 -5.56
C VAL A 382 -7.21 -20.55 -5.06
N TRP A 383 -7.77 -21.61 -5.65
CA TRP A 383 -7.31 -22.98 -5.47
C TRP A 383 -6.85 -23.58 -6.79
N HIS A 384 -5.74 -24.30 -6.72
CA HIS A 384 -5.22 -25.14 -7.78
C HIS A 384 -4.96 -26.55 -7.22
N ASN A 385 -5.99 -27.38 -7.21
CA ASN A 385 -5.93 -28.76 -6.71
C ASN A 385 -5.51 -29.77 -7.79
N GLY A 386 -5.24 -29.31 -9.01
CA GLY A 386 -4.75 -30.14 -10.12
C GLY A 386 -3.30 -30.60 -9.99
N THR A 387 -2.83 -31.27 -11.03
CA THR A 387 -1.47 -31.84 -11.18
C THR A 387 -0.65 -31.15 -12.27
N GLN A 388 -1.30 -30.41 -13.16
CA GLN A 388 -0.68 -29.74 -14.29
C GLN A 388 -0.58 -28.22 -14.07
N LEU A 389 0.15 -27.53 -14.94
CA LEU A 389 0.32 -26.08 -14.89
C LEU A 389 -0.97 -25.33 -15.29
N ARG A 390 -1.31 -24.25 -14.59
CA ARG A 390 -2.26 -23.24 -15.05
C ARG A 390 -1.56 -21.92 -15.40
N LEU A 391 -1.68 -21.48 -16.65
CA LEU A 391 -1.08 -20.25 -17.16
C LEU A 391 -2.15 -19.28 -17.68
N VAL A 392 -2.10 -18.03 -17.23
CA VAL A 392 -3.02 -16.98 -17.68
C VAL A 392 -2.24 -15.70 -18.01
N LEU A 393 -2.79 -14.86 -18.88
CA LEU A 393 -2.41 -13.46 -19.01
C LEU A 393 -3.34 -12.63 -18.14
N ILE A 394 -2.78 -11.95 -17.14
CA ILE A 394 -3.49 -11.01 -16.26
C ILE A 394 -3.37 -9.61 -16.85
N LEU A 395 -4.48 -8.88 -16.94
CA LEU A 395 -4.54 -7.50 -17.39
C LEU A 395 -5.34 -6.67 -16.39
N ASP A 396 -4.70 -5.65 -15.81
CA ASP A 396 -5.42 -4.67 -15.00
C ASP A 396 -5.86 -3.49 -15.87
N LEU A 397 -7.18 -3.31 -15.97
CA LEU A 397 -7.85 -2.25 -16.73
C LEU A 397 -8.24 -1.11 -15.79
N TRP A 398 -8.13 0.15 -16.23
CA TRP A 398 -8.82 1.24 -15.53
C TRP A 398 -10.31 0.93 -15.39
N HIS A 399 -10.86 1.21 -14.21
CA HIS A 399 -12.30 1.08 -14.01
C HIS A 399 -13.06 1.97 -15.02
N PRO A 400 -14.08 1.45 -15.74
CA PRO A 400 -14.71 2.17 -16.86
C PRO A 400 -15.30 3.52 -16.43
N ASP A 401 -15.88 3.60 -15.23
CA ASP A 401 -16.47 4.84 -14.71
C ASP A 401 -15.45 5.91 -14.29
N LEU A 402 -14.14 5.65 -14.37
CA LEU A 402 -13.13 6.69 -14.16
C LEU A 402 -13.02 7.58 -15.39
N THR A 403 -13.18 8.88 -15.18
CA THR A 403 -12.93 9.90 -16.21
C THR A 403 -11.46 9.95 -16.63
N ALA A 404 -11.19 10.44 -17.84
CA ALA A 404 -9.82 10.66 -18.31
C ALA A 404 -8.99 11.55 -17.36
N GLN A 405 -9.62 12.57 -16.75
CA GLN A 405 -8.98 13.43 -15.76
C GLN A 405 -8.60 12.67 -14.48
N GLN A 406 -9.50 11.81 -13.96
CA GLN A 406 -9.15 10.98 -12.80
C GLN A 406 -8.00 10.01 -13.15
N ARG A 407 -8.06 9.36 -14.33
CA ARG A 407 -7.01 8.45 -14.80
C ARG A 407 -5.65 9.14 -14.95
N SER A 408 -5.58 10.44 -15.19
CA SER A 408 -4.32 11.21 -15.28
C SER A 408 -3.84 11.78 -13.94
N GLN A 409 -4.73 12.05 -12.98
CA GLN A 409 -4.39 12.66 -11.69
C GLN A 409 -4.11 11.65 -10.58
N LEU A 410 -4.71 10.47 -10.61
CA LEU A 410 -4.50 9.45 -9.57
C LEU A 410 -3.04 9.04 -9.47
N THR A 411 -2.49 8.90 -8.28
CA THR A 411 -1.12 8.41 -8.11
C THR A 411 -1.03 6.92 -8.46
N PRO A 412 0.12 6.45 -8.97
CA PRO A 412 0.42 5.02 -9.09
C PRO A 412 0.35 4.30 -7.73
N ILE A 413 0.10 2.99 -7.76
CA ILE A 413 0.14 2.09 -6.60
C ILE A 413 1.20 1.02 -6.84
#